data_AF-A0A497EUM0-F1
#
_entry.id   AF-A0A497EUM0-F1
#
_cell.length_a   1.000
_cell.length_b   1.000
_cell.length_c   1.000
_cell.angle_alpha   90.00
_cell.angle_beta   90.00
_cell.angle_gamma   90.00
#
_symmetry.space_group_name_H-M   'P 1'
#
loop_
_entity.id
_entity.type
_entity.pdbx_description
1 polymer ?
#
loop_
_entity_poly.entity_id
_entity_poly.type
_entity_poly.pdbx_seq_one_letter_code
_entity_poly.pdbx_strand_id
1 'polypeptide(L)'
;MVGMQRLIVLSILALMIINIAYLCNSNSNFKVEGYVIDENGKILKNVQLYAFKMIRSNEWKLISKGISNENGYYNFELNRGKYRIYAILDLNETIGFDYAISFVEIEVNRNIMVNITLIEGASIIVEGEALIADSPEPAKYATYYINMNITNKLMKSRVLMIYGSKLNQLASLGLPNNLIVVPANMNITIIVEAYFLIGRIIRAFNFTLTEKPLKLGRGEKVTIKVTKSSLRYSLNKVIRKASYVRENITEAE
;
A
#
# COMPACT_ATOMS: atom_id res chain seq x y z
N MET A 1 35.75 -44.38 32.36
CA MET A 1 35.78 -43.39 31.25
C MET A 1 34.79 -43.66 30.12
N VAL A 2 34.43 -44.91 29.80
CA VAL A 2 33.54 -45.25 28.66
C VAL A 2 32.09 -44.75 28.81
N GLY A 3 31.56 -44.64 30.05
CA GLY A 3 30.20 -44.16 30.30
C GLY A 3 29.97 -42.68 29.96
N MET A 4 30.98 -41.84 30.17
CA MET A 4 30.86 -40.39 29.95
C MET A 4 30.88 -40.04 28.46
N GLN A 5 31.68 -40.75 27.65
CA GLN A 5 31.69 -40.59 26.20
C GLN A 5 30.36 -41.00 25.55
N ARG A 6 29.73 -42.09 26.02
CA ARG A 6 28.40 -42.52 25.52
C ARG A 6 27.31 -41.50 25.83
N LEU A 7 27.37 -40.87 27.00
CA LEU A 7 26.39 -39.86 27.44
C LEU A 7 26.49 -38.56 26.63
N ILE A 8 27.72 -38.15 26.28
CA ILE A 8 27.98 -36.99 25.42
C ILE A 8 27.50 -37.25 23.98
N VAL A 9 27.73 -38.45 23.43
CA VAL A 9 27.26 -38.79 22.08
C VAL A 9 25.73 -38.80 22.02
N LEU A 10 25.05 -39.33 23.05
CA LEU A 10 23.59 -39.33 23.15
C LEU A 10 23.00 -37.92 23.25
N SER A 11 23.64 -37.01 24.02
CA SER A 11 23.14 -35.64 24.14
C SER A 11 23.29 -34.84 22.86
N ILE A 12 24.39 -35.03 22.12
CA ILE A 12 24.60 -34.42 20.80
C ILE A 12 23.57 -34.92 19.79
N LEU A 13 23.30 -36.24 19.77
CA LEU A 13 22.27 -36.84 18.91
C LEU A 13 20.87 -36.30 19.24
N ALA A 14 20.53 -36.18 20.53
CA ALA A 14 19.25 -35.61 20.95
C ALA A 14 19.11 -34.14 20.51
N LEU A 15 20.16 -33.33 20.66
CA LEU A 15 20.18 -31.94 20.19
C LEU A 15 20.03 -31.83 18.66
N MET A 16 20.66 -32.73 17.90
CA MET A 16 20.49 -32.78 16.44
C MET A 16 19.06 -33.16 16.04
N ILE A 17 18.45 -34.16 16.69
CA ILE A 17 17.07 -34.58 16.42
C ILE A 17 16.08 -33.45 16.72
N ILE A 18 16.26 -32.75 17.84
CA ILE A 18 15.43 -31.59 18.20
C ILE A 18 15.55 -30.49 17.13
N ASN A 19 16.76 -30.16 16.69
CA ASN A 19 16.98 -29.16 15.64
C ASN A 19 16.33 -29.56 14.30
N ILE A 20 16.45 -30.83 13.89
CA ILE A 20 15.83 -31.35 12.66
C ILE A 20 14.30 -31.26 12.77
N ALA A 21 13.71 -31.59 13.92
CA ALA A 21 12.27 -31.48 14.14
C ALA A 21 11.77 -30.03 14.08
N TYR A 22 12.52 -29.07 14.63
CA TYR A 22 12.22 -27.64 14.51
C TYR A 22 12.30 -27.15 13.06
N LEU A 23 13.30 -27.60 12.29
CA LEU A 23 13.45 -27.30 10.87
C LEU A 23 12.30 -27.87 10.03
N CYS A 24 11.87 -29.11 10.27
CA CYS A 24 10.72 -29.71 9.59
C CYS A 24 9.41 -28.98 9.89
N ASN A 25 9.18 -28.54 11.13
CA ASN A 25 7.98 -27.77 11.49
C ASN A 25 7.98 -26.34 10.92
N SER A 26 9.15 -25.80 10.57
CA SER A 26 9.26 -24.49 9.90
C SER A 26 8.94 -24.52 8.40
N ASN A 27 8.97 -25.72 7.80
CA ASN A 27 8.72 -25.97 6.37
C ASN A 27 7.32 -26.53 6.09
N SER A 28 6.44 -26.65 7.08
CA SER A 28 5.05 -27.03 6.81
C SER A 28 4.33 -25.89 6.09
N ASN A 29 3.83 -26.18 4.89
CA ASN A 29 2.90 -25.29 4.19
C ASN A 29 1.50 -25.49 4.76
N PHE A 30 0.79 -24.38 4.98
CA PHE A 30 -0.59 -24.35 5.41
C PHE A 30 -1.46 -23.81 4.28
N LYS A 31 -2.67 -24.36 4.17
CA LYS A 31 -3.66 -23.89 3.20
C LYS A 31 -4.32 -22.62 3.71
N VAL A 32 -4.15 -21.54 2.96
CA VAL A 32 -4.89 -20.29 3.14
C VAL A 32 -5.87 -20.18 2.00
N GLU A 33 -7.15 -20.24 2.29
CA GLU A 33 -8.21 -20.25 1.27
C GLU A 33 -9.34 -19.31 1.63
N GLY A 34 -10.25 -19.07 0.69
CA GLY A 34 -11.44 -18.29 0.95
C GLY A 34 -12.12 -17.84 -0.33
N TYR A 35 -13.07 -16.92 -0.15
CA TYR A 35 -13.83 -16.36 -1.25
C TYR A 35 -13.59 -14.85 -1.36
N VAL A 36 -13.58 -14.37 -2.60
CA VAL A 36 -13.59 -12.95 -2.90
C VAL A 36 -15.03 -12.54 -3.20
N ILE A 37 -15.51 -11.55 -2.46
CA ILE A 37 -16.88 -11.02 -2.58
C ILE A 37 -16.87 -9.50 -2.67
N ASP A 38 -17.94 -8.91 -3.19
CA ASP A 38 -18.18 -7.47 -3.05
C ASP A 38 -18.91 -7.13 -1.74
N GLU A 39 -19.15 -5.85 -1.50
CA GLU A 39 -19.86 -5.35 -0.31
C GLU A 39 -21.31 -5.82 -0.19
N ASN A 40 -21.90 -6.30 -1.29
CA ASN A 40 -23.27 -6.80 -1.35
C ASN A 40 -23.31 -8.34 -1.24
N GLY A 41 -22.15 -8.98 -1.06
CA GLY A 41 -22.03 -10.44 -0.98
C GLY A 41 -21.99 -11.13 -2.34
N LYS A 42 -21.90 -10.40 -3.46
CA LYS A 42 -21.73 -10.99 -4.79
C LYS A 42 -20.35 -11.61 -4.89
N ILE A 43 -20.29 -12.82 -5.42
CA ILE A 43 -19.03 -13.52 -5.68
C ILE A 43 -18.27 -12.84 -6.83
N LEU A 44 -16.97 -12.64 -6.64
CA LEU A 44 -16.09 -12.00 -7.62
C LEU A 44 -15.06 -12.99 -8.19
N LYS A 45 -15.13 -13.22 -9.49
CA LYS A 45 -14.21 -14.06 -10.26
C LYS A 45 -13.07 -13.26 -10.87
N ASN A 46 -11.99 -13.96 -11.27
CA ASN A 46 -10.82 -13.38 -11.94
C ASN A 46 -10.13 -12.26 -11.15
N VAL A 47 -10.29 -12.26 -9.82
CA VAL A 47 -9.63 -11.30 -8.95
C VAL A 47 -8.17 -11.70 -8.83
N GLN A 48 -7.26 -10.78 -9.12
CA GLN A 48 -5.84 -11.02 -8.92
C GLN A 48 -5.49 -10.92 -7.44
N LEU A 49 -4.82 -11.94 -6.91
CA LEU A 49 -4.39 -12.00 -5.52
C LEU A 49 -2.87 -12.02 -5.42
N TYR A 50 -2.32 -11.27 -4.48
CA TYR A 50 -0.88 -11.16 -4.25
C TYR A 50 -0.58 -11.36 -2.76
N ALA A 51 0.11 -12.45 -2.43
CA ALA A 51 0.48 -12.80 -1.06
C ALA A 51 1.92 -12.32 -0.76
N PHE A 52 2.03 -11.35 0.15
CA PHE A 52 3.31 -10.85 0.64
C PHE A 52 3.59 -11.39 2.04
N LYS A 53 4.81 -11.87 2.27
CA LYS A 53 5.28 -12.29 3.59
C LYS A 53 6.10 -11.18 4.23
N MET A 54 5.87 -10.92 5.51
CA MET A 54 6.74 -10.05 6.31
C MET A 54 8.07 -10.78 6.57
N ILE A 55 9.17 -10.25 6.03
CA ILE A 55 10.52 -10.83 6.19
C ILE A 55 11.34 -10.09 7.26
N ARG A 56 11.08 -8.80 7.46
CA ARG A 56 11.65 -7.96 8.52
C ARG A 56 10.61 -6.92 8.96
N SER A 57 10.90 -6.18 10.03
CA SER A 57 10.03 -5.09 10.48
C SER A 57 9.74 -4.13 9.31
N ASN A 58 8.46 -4.00 8.95
CA ASN A 58 7.96 -3.21 7.82
C ASN A 58 8.46 -3.58 6.41
N GLU A 59 9.14 -4.72 6.25
CA GLU A 59 9.59 -5.22 4.95
C GLU A 59 8.74 -6.43 4.53
N TRP A 60 7.99 -6.25 3.45
CA TRP A 60 7.14 -7.29 2.87
C TRP A 60 7.67 -7.73 1.52
N LYS A 61 7.77 -9.03 1.32
CA LYS A 61 8.24 -9.65 0.08
C LYS A 61 7.10 -10.42 -0.57
N LEU A 62 6.88 -10.21 -1.87
CA LEU A 62 5.93 -11.02 -2.64
C LEU A 62 6.42 -12.48 -2.67
N ILE A 63 5.57 -13.41 -2.23
CA ILE A 63 5.89 -14.85 -2.21
C ILE A 63 5.02 -15.63 -3.19
N SER A 64 3.77 -15.23 -3.39
CA SER A 64 2.86 -15.94 -4.29
C SER A 64 1.86 -15.01 -4.98
N LYS A 65 1.40 -15.42 -6.16
CA LYS A 65 0.34 -14.78 -6.95
C LYS A 65 -0.74 -15.83 -7.24
N GLY A 66 -1.99 -15.40 -7.27
CA GLY A 66 -3.13 -16.26 -7.56
C GLY A 66 -4.24 -15.48 -8.25
N ILE A 67 -5.25 -16.20 -8.72
CA ILE A 67 -6.44 -15.64 -9.34
C ILE A 67 -7.67 -16.37 -8.77
N SER A 68 -8.73 -15.64 -8.41
CA SER A 68 -9.97 -16.29 -7.98
C SER A 68 -10.67 -16.98 -9.15
N ASN A 69 -11.23 -18.17 -8.91
CA ASN A 69 -11.93 -18.92 -9.94
C ASN A 69 -13.36 -18.37 -10.21
N GLU A 70 -14.14 -19.05 -11.04
CA GLU A 70 -15.52 -18.67 -11.38
C GLU A 70 -16.47 -18.57 -10.16
N ASN A 71 -16.18 -19.30 -9.08
CA ASN A 71 -16.91 -19.23 -7.82
C ASN A 71 -16.28 -18.24 -6.83
N GLY A 72 -15.36 -17.38 -7.29
CA GLY A 72 -14.60 -16.43 -6.49
C GLY A 72 -13.71 -17.07 -5.43
N TYR A 73 -13.51 -18.39 -5.48
CA TYR A 73 -12.65 -19.11 -4.56
C TYR A 73 -11.18 -18.93 -4.94
N TYR A 74 -10.34 -18.76 -3.93
CA TYR A 74 -8.88 -18.72 -4.07
C TYR A 74 -8.23 -19.61 -3.02
N ASN A 75 -7.00 -20.03 -3.29
CA ASN A 75 -6.15 -20.70 -2.31
C ASN A 75 -4.67 -20.35 -2.51
N PHE A 76 -3.93 -20.42 -1.41
CA PHE A 76 -2.48 -20.34 -1.35
C PHE A 76 -1.95 -21.42 -0.41
N GLU A 77 -0.80 -21.99 -0.74
CA GLU A 77 0.00 -22.79 0.19
C GLU A 77 1.13 -21.92 0.76
N LEU A 78 1.02 -21.56 2.04
CA LEU A 78 1.92 -20.62 2.69
C LEU A 78 2.55 -21.26 3.93
N ASN A 79 3.86 -21.15 4.09
CA ASN A 79 4.51 -21.56 5.34
C ASN A 79 4.15 -20.62 6.50
N ARG A 80 4.57 -20.99 7.72
CA ARG A 80 4.29 -20.18 8.92
C ARG A 80 4.82 -18.75 8.78
N GLY A 81 4.04 -17.76 9.18
CA GLY A 81 4.45 -16.36 9.21
C GLY A 81 3.31 -15.34 9.11
N LYS A 82 3.66 -14.06 9.06
CA LYS A 82 2.72 -12.95 8.85
C LYS A 82 2.64 -12.58 7.39
N TYR A 83 1.42 -12.49 6.88
CA TYR A 83 1.13 -12.23 5.47
C TYR A 83 0.17 -11.07 5.30
N ARG A 84 0.35 -10.37 4.18
CA ARG A 84 -0.62 -9.43 3.63
C ARG A 84 -1.03 -9.93 2.26
N ILE A 85 -2.32 -10.17 2.08
CA ILE A 85 -2.89 -10.61 0.80
C ILE A 85 -3.65 -9.44 0.21
N TYR A 86 -3.18 -8.94 -0.93
CA TYR A 86 -3.88 -7.93 -1.72
C TYR A 86 -4.82 -8.59 -2.72
N ALA A 87 -5.97 -7.96 -2.95
CA ALA A 87 -6.93 -8.35 -3.97
C ALA A 87 -7.21 -7.16 -4.90
N ILE A 88 -7.08 -7.40 -6.21
CA ILE A 88 -7.22 -6.39 -7.26
C ILE A 88 -8.14 -6.95 -8.33
N LEU A 89 -9.16 -6.18 -8.69
CA LEU A 89 -10.06 -6.50 -9.78
C LEU A 89 -10.32 -5.25 -10.61
N ASP A 90 -10.05 -5.35 -11.90
CA ASP A 90 -10.42 -4.38 -12.92
C ASP A 90 -11.24 -5.14 -13.97
N LEU A 91 -12.47 -4.70 -14.22
CA LEU A 91 -13.39 -5.41 -15.13
C LEU A 91 -13.16 -5.02 -16.59
N ASN A 92 -12.29 -4.05 -16.90
CA ASN A 92 -12.06 -3.47 -18.23
C ASN A 92 -13.31 -2.89 -18.92
N GLU A 93 -14.47 -2.90 -18.25
CA GLU A 93 -15.73 -2.35 -18.75
C GLU A 93 -15.79 -0.83 -18.58
N THR A 94 -14.94 -0.27 -17.72
CA THR A 94 -14.89 1.15 -17.40
C THR A 94 -13.50 1.75 -17.67
N ILE A 95 -13.42 3.09 -17.67
CA ILE A 95 -12.20 3.82 -18.02
C ILE A 95 -11.16 3.80 -16.87
N GLY A 96 -11.60 3.48 -15.66
CA GLY A 96 -10.78 3.31 -14.47
C GLY A 96 -11.07 1.97 -13.77
N PHE A 97 -10.52 1.79 -12.59
CA PHE A 97 -10.77 0.62 -11.75
C PHE A 97 -12.19 0.61 -11.20
N ASP A 98 -12.89 -0.52 -11.39
CA ASP A 98 -14.23 -0.79 -10.84
C ASP A 98 -14.24 -1.09 -9.34
N TYR A 99 -13.13 -1.59 -8.81
CA TYR A 99 -13.00 -1.96 -7.39
C TYR A 99 -11.77 -1.33 -6.77
N ALA A 100 -11.90 -0.89 -5.52
CA ALA A 100 -10.78 -0.43 -4.72
C ALA A 100 -9.89 -1.62 -4.33
N ILE A 101 -8.59 -1.35 -4.17
CA ILE A 101 -7.63 -2.38 -3.77
C ILE A 101 -7.84 -2.71 -2.29
N SER A 102 -8.33 -3.91 -2.02
CA SER A 102 -8.51 -4.42 -0.65
C SER A 102 -7.32 -5.28 -0.24
N PHE A 103 -7.08 -5.40 1.06
CA PHE A 103 -6.10 -6.33 1.59
C PHE A 103 -6.52 -6.93 2.92
N VAL A 104 -6.01 -8.12 3.22
CA VAL A 104 -6.13 -8.74 4.55
C VAL A 104 -4.75 -9.00 5.12
N GLU A 105 -4.60 -8.85 6.42
CA GLU A 105 -3.40 -9.26 7.15
C GLU A 105 -3.72 -10.46 8.02
N ILE A 106 -2.92 -11.50 7.89
CA ILE A 106 -3.14 -12.79 8.53
C ILE A 106 -1.84 -13.31 9.13
N GLU A 107 -1.96 -14.06 10.22
CA GLU A 107 -0.87 -14.85 10.78
C GLU A 107 -1.14 -16.32 10.49
N VAL A 108 -0.32 -16.90 9.61
CA VAL A 108 -0.42 -18.29 9.17
C VAL A 108 0.34 -19.15 10.17
N ASN A 109 -0.39 -19.96 10.93
CA ASN A 109 0.17 -21.00 11.81
C ASN A 109 -0.59 -22.33 11.74
N ARG A 110 -1.66 -22.37 10.94
CA ARG A 110 -2.56 -23.50 10.64
C ARG A 110 -3.29 -23.21 9.33
N ASN A 111 -4.03 -24.18 8.82
CA ASN A 111 -4.95 -23.94 7.71
C ASN A 111 -6.01 -22.91 8.12
N ILE A 112 -6.26 -21.91 7.29
CA ILE A 112 -7.18 -20.81 7.59
C ILE A 112 -8.04 -20.48 6.38
N MET A 113 -9.32 -20.19 6.67
CA MET A 113 -10.26 -19.65 5.71
C MET A 113 -10.45 -18.17 5.99
N VAL A 114 -10.20 -17.32 4.99
CA VAL A 114 -10.32 -15.87 5.09
C VAL A 114 -10.95 -15.29 3.83
N ASN A 115 -12.12 -14.69 3.97
CA ASN A 115 -12.78 -14.01 2.87
C ASN A 115 -12.21 -12.60 2.69
N ILE A 116 -12.16 -12.14 1.45
CA ILE A 116 -11.72 -10.79 1.10
C ILE A 116 -12.91 -10.07 0.48
N THR A 117 -13.27 -8.92 1.05
CA THR A 117 -14.33 -8.06 0.52
C THR A 117 -13.71 -6.91 -0.27
N LEU A 118 -14.03 -6.84 -1.56
CA LEU A 118 -13.75 -5.67 -2.39
C LEU A 118 -14.92 -4.70 -2.26
N ILE A 119 -14.63 -3.42 -2.43
CA ILE A 119 -15.67 -2.39 -2.52
C ILE A 119 -15.52 -1.66 -3.83
N GLU A 120 -16.62 -1.08 -4.32
CA GLU A 120 -16.59 -0.26 -5.52
C GLU A 120 -15.48 0.80 -5.47
N GLY A 121 -14.78 0.95 -6.59
CA GLY A 121 -13.61 1.78 -6.75
C GLY A 121 -13.75 2.78 -7.89
N ALA A 122 -12.82 3.73 -7.90
CA ALA A 122 -12.60 4.70 -8.95
C ALA A 122 -11.09 4.98 -9.06
N SER A 123 -10.67 5.66 -10.14
CA SER A 123 -9.27 5.95 -10.43
C SER A 123 -8.97 7.43 -10.44
N ILE A 124 -7.81 7.78 -9.86
CA ILE A 124 -7.21 9.09 -9.97
C ILE A 124 -5.83 8.93 -10.61
N ILE A 125 -5.62 9.60 -11.74
CA ILE A 125 -4.30 9.73 -12.36
C ILE A 125 -3.68 11.04 -11.93
N VAL A 126 -2.50 10.98 -11.32
CA VAL A 126 -1.73 12.16 -10.96
C VAL A 126 -0.79 12.51 -12.11
N GLU A 127 -0.89 13.73 -12.63
CA GLU A 127 -0.06 14.22 -13.72
C GLU A 127 0.87 15.35 -13.29
N GLY A 128 1.98 15.45 -14.01
CA GLY A 128 3.02 16.45 -13.79
C GLY A 128 3.92 16.13 -12.60
N GLU A 129 4.78 17.08 -12.30
CA GLU A 129 5.77 16.96 -11.23
C GLU A 129 5.52 18.00 -10.15
N ALA A 130 5.85 17.64 -8.91
CA ALA A 130 5.80 18.59 -7.81
C ALA A 130 7.03 19.51 -7.90
N LEU A 131 6.78 20.81 -7.91
CA LEU A 131 7.79 21.87 -7.99
C LEU A 131 7.72 22.79 -6.77
N ILE A 132 8.88 23.16 -6.24
CA ILE A 132 8.99 24.16 -5.15
C ILE A 132 10.03 25.23 -5.47
N ALA A 133 9.80 26.46 -4.97
CA ALA A 133 10.71 27.58 -5.18
C ALA A 133 12.11 27.38 -4.58
N ASP A 134 12.26 26.53 -3.55
CA ASP A 134 13.55 26.30 -2.89
C ASP A 134 14.37 25.16 -3.53
N SER A 135 13.88 24.54 -4.61
CA SER A 135 14.56 23.44 -5.31
C SER A 135 14.64 23.72 -6.81
N PRO A 136 15.82 23.62 -7.43
CA PRO A 136 15.96 23.75 -8.88
C PRO A 136 15.42 22.53 -9.64
N GLU A 137 15.28 21.38 -8.95
CA GLU A 137 14.79 20.14 -9.51
C GLU A 137 13.39 19.78 -8.96
N PRO A 138 12.58 19.03 -9.73
CA PRO A 138 11.32 18.46 -9.25
C PRO A 138 11.52 17.45 -8.11
N ALA A 139 10.42 17.09 -7.45
CA ALA A 139 10.44 16.05 -6.42
C ALA A 139 10.99 14.72 -6.98
N LYS A 140 11.93 14.10 -6.26
CA LYS A 140 12.49 12.80 -6.65
C LYS A 140 11.50 11.66 -6.48
N TYR A 141 10.61 11.79 -5.50
CA TYR A 141 9.60 10.80 -5.21
C TYR A 141 8.41 11.43 -4.49
N ALA A 142 7.24 10.82 -4.67
CA ALA A 142 5.98 11.27 -4.10
C ALA A 142 5.23 10.09 -3.47
N THR A 143 4.59 10.33 -2.34
CA THR A 143 3.69 9.40 -1.67
C THR A 143 2.32 10.04 -1.57
N TYR A 144 1.28 9.31 -1.94
CA TYR A 144 -0.09 9.80 -1.93
C TYR A 144 -0.86 9.15 -0.80
N TYR A 145 -1.55 9.96 -0.01
CA TYR A 145 -2.39 9.54 1.09
C TYR A 145 -3.83 9.93 0.78
N ILE A 146 -4.72 8.94 0.84
CA ILE A 146 -6.16 9.17 0.76
C ILE A 146 -6.64 9.56 2.15
N ASN A 147 -7.20 10.76 2.28
CA ASN A 147 -7.85 11.22 3.51
C ASN A 147 -9.38 11.19 3.31
N MET A 148 -10.08 10.43 4.14
CA MET A 148 -11.54 10.30 4.10
C MET A 148 -12.09 9.86 5.45
N ASN A 149 -13.38 10.09 5.65
CA ASN A 149 -14.09 9.58 6.83
C ASN A 149 -14.23 8.06 6.72
N ILE A 150 -13.54 7.34 7.61
CA ILE A 150 -13.58 5.88 7.65
C ILE A 150 -14.97 5.45 8.12
N THR A 151 -15.72 4.80 7.23
CA THR A 151 -17.00 4.17 7.54
C THR A 151 -16.78 2.74 8.04
N ASN A 152 -17.77 2.16 8.72
CA ASN A 152 -17.75 0.74 9.10
C ASN A 152 -17.52 -0.19 7.90
N LYS A 153 -18.00 0.20 6.70
CA LYS A 153 -17.78 -0.50 5.43
C LYS A 153 -16.28 -0.62 5.12
N LEU A 154 -15.53 0.47 5.27
CA LEU A 154 -14.09 0.53 5.01
C LEU A 154 -13.25 -0.21 6.06
N MET A 155 -13.68 -0.21 7.32
CA MET A 155 -12.99 -0.96 8.38
C MET A 155 -13.03 -2.47 8.13
N LYS A 156 -14.13 -2.98 7.56
CA LYS A 156 -14.28 -4.39 7.22
C LYS A 156 -13.48 -4.79 5.98
N SER A 157 -13.48 -3.96 4.93
CA SER A 157 -12.82 -4.28 3.66
C SER A 157 -11.31 -4.00 3.62
N ARG A 158 -10.77 -3.20 4.56
CA ARG A 158 -9.35 -2.84 4.65
C ARG A 158 -8.78 -2.43 3.29
N VAL A 159 -9.17 -1.25 2.85
CA VAL A 159 -8.77 -0.68 1.55
C VAL A 159 -7.37 -0.07 1.64
N LEU A 160 -6.60 -0.14 0.56
CA LEU A 160 -5.31 0.51 0.42
C LEU A 160 -5.48 2.04 0.38
N MET A 161 -4.84 2.72 1.32
CA MET A 161 -4.97 4.17 1.53
C MET A 161 -3.73 4.99 1.12
N ILE A 162 -2.64 4.30 0.78
CA ILE A 162 -1.33 4.90 0.52
C ILE A 162 -0.85 4.38 -0.83
N TYR A 163 -0.33 5.29 -1.67
CA TYR A 163 0.17 5.00 -3.02
C TYR A 163 1.50 5.71 -3.28
N GLY A 164 2.20 5.31 -4.34
CA GLY A 164 3.48 5.90 -4.73
C GLY A 164 4.69 5.31 -3.99
N SER A 165 5.72 6.14 -3.81
CA SER A 165 7.10 5.74 -3.50
C SER A 165 7.33 5.07 -2.13
N LYS A 166 6.52 5.34 -1.11
CA LYS A 166 6.67 4.70 0.22
C LYS A 166 6.33 3.21 0.20
N LEU A 167 5.79 2.70 -0.90
CA LEU A 167 5.38 1.31 -1.06
C LEU A 167 6.10 0.66 -2.25
N ASN A 168 7.39 0.34 -2.10
CA ASN A 168 8.13 -0.52 -3.05
C ASN A 168 7.37 -1.83 -3.39
N GLN A 169 6.45 -2.25 -2.51
CA GLN A 169 5.58 -3.42 -2.70
C GLN A 169 4.52 -3.23 -3.79
N LEU A 170 3.99 -2.01 -4.00
CA LEU A 170 2.93 -1.77 -5.00
C LEU A 170 3.45 -1.93 -6.43
N ALA A 171 4.75 -1.68 -6.68
CA ALA A 171 5.35 -1.96 -7.98
C ALA A 171 5.20 -3.44 -8.35
N SER A 172 5.21 -4.35 -7.36
CA SER A 172 4.99 -5.78 -7.58
C SER A 172 3.53 -6.14 -7.90
N LEU A 173 2.59 -5.23 -7.62
CA LEU A 173 1.18 -5.34 -8.02
C LEU A 173 0.94 -4.88 -9.47
N GLY A 174 1.96 -4.36 -10.16
CA GLY A 174 1.83 -3.89 -11.55
C GLY A 174 1.13 -2.54 -11.69
N LEU A 175 0.96 -1.78 -10.60
CA LEU A 175 0.29 -0.49 -10.61
C LEU A 175 1.27 0.63 -11.01
N PRO A 176 0.89 1.54 -11.92
CA PRO A 176 1.66 2.74 -12.19
C PRO A 176 1.81 3.60 -10.92
N ASN A 177 2.99 4.23 -10.74
CA ASN A 177 3.27 5.08 -9.57
C ASN A 177 2.38 6.33 -9.49
N ASN A 178 1.74 6.71 -10.58
CA ASN A 178 0.85 7.86 -10.68
C ASN A 178 -0.63 7.51 -10.65
N LEU A 179 -0.97 6.23 -10.48
CA LEU A 179 -2.34 5.76 -10.32
C LEU A 179 -2.67 5.63 -8.82
N ILE A 180 -3.81 6.19 -8.43
CA ILE A 180 -4.41 6.03 -7.12
C ILE A 180 -5.78 5.41 -7.33
N VAL A 181 -6.04 4.28 -6.68
CA VAL A 181 -7.37 3.65 -6.68
C VAL A 181 -8.08 4.01 -5.38
N VAL A 182 -9.29 4.56 -5.48
CA VAL A 182 -10.02 5.13 -4.35
C VAL A 182 -11.40 4.48 -4.23
N PRO A 183 -12.00 4.41 -3.03
CA PRO A 183 -13.39 3.99 -2.89
C PRO A 183 -14.35 4.90 -3.66
N ALA A 184 -15.27 4.29 -4.41
CA ALA A 184 -16.33 5.00 -5.10
C ALA A 184 -17.36 5.57 -4.11
N ASN A 185 -18.04 6.63 -4.53
CA ASN A 185 -19.14 7.28 -3.85
C ASN A 185 -18.80 7.81 -2.44
N MET A 186 -17.52 8.06 -2.16
CA MET A 186 -17.03 8.61 -0.89
C MET A 186 -16.35 9.96 -1.10
N ASN A 187 -16.52 10.86 -0.12
CA ASN A 187 -15.82 12.14 -0.11
C ASN A 187 -14.36 11.91 0.31
N ILE A 188 -13.45 12.12 -0.63
CA ILE A 188 -12.01 11.88 -0.44
C ILE A 188 -11.20 13.15 -0.72
N THR A 189 -10.10 13.31 0.01
CA THR A 189 -9.09 14.34 -0.24
C THR A 189 -7.76 13.64 -0.44
N ILE A 190 -7.00 14.03 -1.46
CA ILE A 190 -5.68 13.44 -1.72
C ILE A 190 -4.60 14.39 -1.21
N ILE A 191 -3.75 13.89 -0.33
CA ILE A 191 -2.56 14.58 0.16
C ILE A 191 -1.35 13.91 -0.46
N VAL A 192 -0.50 14.68 -1.13
CA VAL A 192 0.80 14.21 -1.60
C VAL A 192 1.89 14.69 -0.66
N GLU A 193 2.76 13.78 -0.26
CA GLU A 193 4.04 14.06 0.40
C GLU A 193 5.14 13.89 -0.66
N ALA A 194 5.71 15.01 -1.09
CA ALA A 194 6.71 15.07 -2.13
C ALA A 194 8.09 15.36 -1.53
N TYR A 195 9.11 14.66 -2.00
CA TYR A 195 10.46 14.70 -1.44
C TYR A 195 11.44 15.33 -2.41
N PHE A 196 12.14 16.36 -1.95
CA PHE A 196 13.04 17.19 -2.74
C PHE A 196 14.46 17.11 -2.20
N LEU A 197 15.46 17.12 -3.09
CA LEU A 197 16.86 17.28 -2.72
C LEU A 197 17.20 18.77 -2.73
N ILE A 198 17.36 19.36 -1.54
CA ILE A 198 17.72 20.78 -1.39
C ILE A 198 19.14 20.83 -0.83
N GLY A 199 20.08 21.23 -1.67
CA GLY A 199 21.51 21.09 -1.37
C GLY A 199 21.88 19.62 -1.22
N ARG A 200 22.22 19.18 0.00
CA ARG A 200 22.58 17.78 0.32
C ARG A 200 21.56 17.07 1.21
N ILE A 201 20.39 17.68 1.42
CA ILE A 201 19.38 17.19 2.37
C ILE A 201 18.08 16.92 1.63
N ILE A 202 17.48 15.77 1.91
CA ILE A 202 16.13 15.43 1.45
C ILE A 202 15.12 16.09 2.39
N ARG A 203 14.17 16.85 1.83
CA ARG A 203 13.07 17.47 2.58
C ARG A 203 11.72 17.08 1.99
N ALA A 204 10.77 16.78 2.86
CA ALA A 204 9.40 16.45 2.49
C ALA A 204 8.50 17.69 2.57
N PHE A 205 7.61 17.84 1.60
CA PHE A 205 6.59 18.88 1.55
C PHE A 205 5.24 18.27 1.21
N ASN A 206 4.20 18.73 1.91
CA ASN A 206 2.84 18.21 1.74
C ASN A 206 2.00 19.17 0.91
N PHE A 207 1.29 18.63 -0.09
CA PHE A 207 0.33 19.38 -0.90
C PHE A 207 -1.02 18.67 -0.91
N THR A 208 -2.09 19.43 -0.73
CA THR A 208 -3.44 18.93 -1.00
C THR A 208 -3.73 19.04 -2.49
N LEU A 209 -3.98 17.91 -3.15
CA LEU A 209 -4.23 17.86 -4.59
C LEU A 209 -5.65 18.30 -4.96
N THR A 210 -6.57 18.25 -4.01
CA THR A 210 -8.00 18.52 -4.21
C THR A 210 -8.45 19.71 -3.37
N GLU A 211 -8.90 20.79 -4.00
CA GLU A 211 -9.35 22.01 -3.29
C GLU A 211 -10.63 21.77 -2.45
N LYS A 212 -11.47 20.84 -2.91
CA LYS A 212 -12.64 20.33 -2.21
C LYS A 212 -12.59 18.80 -2.24
N PRO A 213 -13.24 18.10 -1.30
CA PRO A 213 -13.35 16.65 -1.37
C PRO A 213 -13.94 16.22 -2.72
N LEU A 214 -13.30 15.24 -3.36
CA LEU A 214 -13.79 14.60 -4.56
C LEU A 214 -14.74 13.47 -4.18
N LYS A 215 -15.75 13.23 -5.02
CA LYS A 215 -16.62 12.06 -4.94
C LYS A 215 -16.74 11.51 -6.35
N LEU A 216 -16.21 10.32 -6.57
CA LEU A 216 -16.18 9.65 -7.87
C LEU A 216 -17.12 8.46 -7.85
N GLY A 217 -17.88 8.26 -8.92
CA GLY A 217 -18.68 7.06 -9.15
C GLY A 217 -17.81 5.83 -9.43
N ARG A 218 -18.45 4.66 -9.43
CA ARG A 218 -17.78 3.39 -9.75
C ARG A 218 -17.16 3.43 -11.15
N GLY A 219 -15.90 3.01 -11.28
CA GLY A 219 -15.20 2.92 -12.56
C GLY A 219 -14.86 4.28 -13.18
N GLU A 220 -15.20 5.39 -12.51
CA GLU A 220 -14.85 6.72 -12.98
C GLU A 220 -13.33 6.95 -12.89
N LYS A 221 -12.84 7.80 -13.79
CA LYS A 221 -11.45 8.23 -13.81
C LYS A 221 -11.36 9.74 -13.86
N VAL A 222 -10.53 10.32 -13.02
CA VAL A 222 -10.18 11.75 -13.06
C VAL A 222 -8.66 11.93 -13.08
N THR A 223 -8.22 12.97 -13.77
CA THR A 223 -6.81 13.37 -13.80
C THR A 223 -6.60 14.62 -12.96
N ILE A 224 -5.60 14.61 -12.09
CA ILE A 224 -5.25 15.75 -11.22
C ILE A 224 -3.80 16.12 -11.43
N LYS A 225 -3.53 17.42 -11.65
CA LYS A 225 -2.17 17.91 -11.85
C LYS A 225 -1.53 18.34 -10.53
N VAL A 226 -0.47 17.65 -10.10
CA VAL A 226 0.25 17.98 -8.85
C VAL A 226 0.94 19.35 -8.92
N THR A 227 1.40 19.73 -10.11
CA THR A 227 2.10 20.99 -10.36
C THR A 227 1.27 22.21 -9.94
N LYS A 228 -0.06 22.17 -10.13
CA LYS A 228 -0.95 23.28 -9.72
C LYS A 228 -0.88 23.52 -8.21
N SER A 229 -0.99 22.46 -7.42
CA SER A 229 -0.96 22.55 -5.96
C SER A 229 0.42 22.94 -5.43
N SER A 230 1.49 22.39 -5.99
CA SER A 230 2.86 22.69 -5.55
C SER A 230 3.30 24.12 -5.91
N LEU A 231 2.92 24.62 -7.09
CA LEU A 231 3.19 26.01 -7.48
C LEU A 231 2.42 27.01 -6.63
N ARG A 232 1.16 26.71 -6.29
CA ARG A 232 0.38 27.55 -5.36
C ARG A 232 1.05 27.65 -3.98
N TYR A 233 1.54 26.52 -3.46
CA TYR A 233 2.33 26.50 -2.22
C TYR A 233 3.57 27.39 -2.34
N SER A 234 4.30 27.26 -3.44
CA SER A 234 5.54 28.02 -3.71
C SER A 234 5.28 29.52 -3.80
N LEU A 235 4.26 29.92 -4.55
CA LEU A 235 3.87 31.31 -4.71
C LEU A 235 3.54 31.94 -3.35
N ASN A 236 2.73 31.26 -2.52
CA ASN A 236 2.40 31.73 -1.18
C ASN A 236 3.66 31.88 -0.30
N LYS A 237 4.63 30.98 -0.42
CA LYS A 237 5.89 31.05 0.32
C LYS A 237 6.74 32.23 -0.12
N VAL A 238 6.84 32.48 -1.42
CA VAL A 238 7.59 33.62 -1.98
C VAL A 238 6.95 34.94 -1.55
N ILE A 239 5.63 35.06 -1.66
CA ILE A 239 4.89 36.25 -1.22
C ILE A 239 5.17 36.54 0.27
N ARG A 240 5.09 35.53 1.14
CA ARG A 240 5.38 35.69 2.57
C ARG A 240 6.82 36.15 2.84
N LYS A 241 7.80 35.58 2.15
CA LYS A 241 9.20 36.01 2.26
C LYS A 241 9.38 37.46 1.80
N ALA A 242 8.74 37.84 0.69
CA ALA A 242 8.80 39.20 0.17
C ALA A 242 8.17 40.23 1.12
N SER A 243 7.00 39.91 1.70
CA SER A 243 6.37 40.76 2.72
C SER A 243 7.25 40.97 3.94
N TYR A 244 7.84 39.88 4.47
CA TYR A 244 8.75 39.96 5.62
C TYR A 244 9.99 40.82 5.36
N VAL A 245 10.61 40.68 4.18
CA VAL A 245 11.77 41.51 3.81
C VAL A 245 11.37 42.97 3.70
N ARG A 246 10.19 43.26 3.13
CA ARG A 246 9.69 44.63 3.00
C ARG A 246 9.47 45.30 4.35
N GLU A 247 8.83 44.60 5.30
CA GLU A 247 8.61 45.09 6.66
C GLU A 247 9.94 45.44 7.36
N ASN A 248 10.94 44.56 7.28
CA ASN A 248 12.25 44.81 7.90
C ASN A 248 13.05 45.95 7.26
N ILE A 249 12.87 46.20 5.95
CA ILE A 249 13.49 47.37 5.29
C ILE A 249 12.86 48.66 5.81
N THR A 250 11.53 48.68 5.94
CA THR A 250 10.81 49.86 6.44
C THR A 250 11.07 50.16 7.92
N GLU A 251 11.36 49.14 8.75
CA GLU A 251 11.81 49.34 10.14
C GLU A 251 13.26 49.83 10.28
N ALA A 252 14.07 49.67 9.22
CA ALA A 252 15.48 50.05 9.21
C ALA A 252 15.74 51.46 8.64
N GLU A 253 14.72 52.07 8.00
CA GLU A 253 14.72 53.45 7.48
C GLU A 253 14.17 54.45 8.52
#